data_AF-A0ABD5XI65-F1
#
_entry.id   AF-A0ABD5XI65-F1
#
_cell.length_a   1.000
_cell.length_b   1.000
_cell.length_c   1.000
_cell.angle_alpha   90.00
_cell.angle_beta   90.00
_cell.angle_gamma   90.00
#
_symmetry.space_group_name_H-M   'P 1'
#
loop_
_entity.id
_entity.type
_entity.pdbx_description
1 polymer ?
#
loop_
_entity_poly.entity_id
_entity_poly.type
_entity_poly.pdbx_seq_one_letter_code
_entity_poly.pdbx_strand_id
1 'polypeptide(L)' 'MLRALLAAFGLVELLFPDKLVAAVTRLAYEDGDEMTAKPWVSTAARVEGATFLLVALVGLRGRCGGDDDEDE' A
#
# COMPACT_ATOMS: atom_id res chain seq x y z
N MET A 1 -4.18 9.79 -11.07
CA MET A 1 -3.62 8.43 -11.20
C MET A 1 -2.73 8.02 -10.02
N LEU A 2 -1.56 8.63 -9.80
CA LEU A 2 -0.59 8.20 -8.76
C LEU A 2 -1.18 8.09 -7.33
N ARG A 3 -2.04 9.02 -6.94
CA ARG A 3 -2.70 9.02 -5.61
C ARG A 3 -3.65 7.84 -5.40
N ALA A 4 -4.41 7.47 -6.44
CA ALA A 4 -5.30 6.32 -6.40
C ALA A 4 -4.50 5.02 -6.30
N LEU A 5 -3.36 4.94 -7.00
CA LEU A 5 -2.44 3.82 -6.87
C LEU A 5 -1.84 3.72 -5.47
N LEU A 6 -1.41 4.83 -4.88
CA LEU A 6 -0.89 4.87 -3.50
C LEU A 6 -1.97 4.48 -2.48
N ALA A 7 -3.21 4.94 -2.66
CA ALA A 7 -4.32 4.57 -1.79
C ALA A 7 -4.64 3.07 -1.90
N ALA A 8 -4.72 2.53 -3.13
CA ALA A 8 -4.95 1.11 -3.36
C ALA A 8 -3.82 0.25 -2.79
N PHE A 9 -2.57 0.64 -3.04
CA PHE A 9 -1.39 -0.05 -2.51
C PHE A 9 -1.37 -0.05 -0.98
N GLY A 10 -1.53 1.12 -0.36
CA GLY A 10 -1.57 1.24 1.09
C GLY A 10 -2.73 0.46 1.73
N LEU A 11 -3.89 0.38 1.06
CA LEU A 11 -5.02 -0.43 1.52
C LEU A 11 -4.70 -1.93 1.48
N VAL A 12 -4.14 -2.41 0.38
CA VAL A 12 -3.77 -3.83 0.24
C VAL A 12 -2.74 -4.22 1.28
N GLU A 13 -1.72 -3.38 1.48
CA GLU A 13 -0.65 -3.64 2.44
C GLU A 13 -1.14 -3.58 3.90
N LEU A 14 -2.10 -2.69 4.20
CA LEU A 14 -2.72 -2.61 5.52
C LEU A 14 -3.59 -3.85 5.83
N LEU A 15 -4.38 -4.32 4.87
CA LEU A 15 -5.32 -5.43 5.08
C LEU A 15 -4.64 -6.80 4.97
N PHE A 16 -3.69 -6.96 4.04
CA PHE A 16 -3.08 -8.24 3.69
C PHE A 16 -1.53 -8.18 3.72
N PRO A 17 -0.91 -7.76 4.83
CA PRO A 17 0.54 -7.57 4.91
C PRO A 17 1.31 -8.87 4.64
N ASP A 18 0.85 -10.00 5.21
CA ASP A 18 1.53 -11.28 5.08
C ASP A 18 1.53 -11.80 3.64
N LYS A 19 0.45 -11.55 2.90
CA LYS A 19 0.32 -11.96 1.49
C LYS A 19 1.24 -11.13 0.60
N LEU A 20 1.34 -9.83 0.86
CA LEU A 20 2.22 -8.93 0.12
C LEU A 20 3.68 -9.31 0.36
N VAL A 21 4.09 -9.46 1.61
CA VAL A 21 5.45 -9.85 1.99
C VAL A 21 5.83 -11.19 1.36
N ALA A 22 4.96 -12.21 1.46
CA ALA A 22 5.23 -13.51 0.85
C ALA A 22 5.37 -13.42 -0.69
N ALA A 23 4.50 -12.65 -1.35
CA ALA A 23 4.57 -12.47 -2.81
C ALA A 23 5.87 -11.78 -3.25
N VAL A 24 6.26 -10.70 -2.55
CA VAL A 24 7.49 -9.96 -2.83
C VAL A 24 8.73 -10.83 -2.56
N THR A 25 8.74 -11.56 -1.44
CA THR A 25 9.84 -12.47 -1.09
C THR A 25 10.00 -13.57 -2.14
N ARG A 26 8.91 -14.19 -2.58
CA ARG A 26 8.92 -15.21 -3.65
C ARG A 26 9.35 -14.67 -5.01
N LEU A 27 9.11 -13.38 -5.28
CA LEU A 27 9.52 -12.73 -6.52
C LEU A 27 10.99 -12.30 -6.50
N ALA A 28 11.49 -11.86 -5.33
CA ALA A 28 12.83 -11.33 -5.17
C ALA A 28 13.90 -12.40 -4.97
N TYR A 29 13.52 -13.57 -4.42
CA TYR A 29 14.43 -14.65 -4.05
C TYR A 29 14.03 -15.97 -4.69
N GLU A 30 15.02 -16.70 -5.20
CA GLU A 30 14.85 -18.00 -5.85
C GLU A 30 14.23 -19.05 -4.89
N ASP A 31 14.61 -19.01 -3.61
CA ASP A 31 14.10 -19.87 -2.53
C ASP A 31 13.12 -19.14 -1.60
N GLY A 32 12.38 -18.15 -2.11
CA GLY A 32 11.53 -17.29 -1.29
C GLY A 32 10.41 -18.00 -0.52
N ASP A 33 9.99 -19.20 -0.93
CA ASP A 33 9.01 -20.05 -0.22
C ASP A 33 9.57 -20.64 1.10
N GLU A 34 10.89 -20.75 1.25
CA GLU A 34 11.54 -21.24 2.48
C GLU A 34 11.78 -20.11 3.50
N MET A 35 11.66 -18.86 3.07
CA MET A 35 11.92 -17.68 3.90
C MET A 35 10.71 -17.34 4.79
N THR A 36 10.90 -17.39 6.10
CA THR A 36 9.89 -16.96 7.06
C THR A 36 10.14 -15.52 7.49
N ALA A 37 9.15 -14.64 7.27
CA ALA A 37 9.21 -13.26 7.73
C ALA A 37 9.24 -13.18 9.27
N LYS A 38 10.01 -12.24 9.80
CA LYS A 38 10.01 -11.97 11.25
C LYS A 38 8.61 -11.52 11.72
N PRO A 39 8.18 -11.83 12.96
CA PRO A 39 6.82 -11.51 13.44
C PRO A 39 6.46 -10.02 13.40
N TRP A 40 7.46 -9.13 13.48
CA TRP A 40 7.24 -7.69 13.43
C TRP A 40 7.10 -7.14 12.01
N VAL A 41 7.45 -7.92 10.98
CA VAL A 41 7.42 -7.47 9.57
C VAL A 41 5.99 -7.17 9.14
N SER A 42 5.03 -8.02 9.51
CA SER A 42 3.61 -7.77 9.22
C SER A 42 3.09 -6.51 9.91
N THR A 43 3.60 -6.20 11.11
CA THR A 43 3.29 -4.94 11.80
C THR A 43 3.91 -3.74 11.11
N ALA A 44 5.17 -3.85 10.66
CA ALA A 44 5.84 -2.78 9.92
C ALA A 44 5.15 -2.49 8.57
N ALA A 45 4.81 -3.54 7.81
CA ALA A 45 4.03 -3.42 6.57
C ALA A 45 2.68 -2.73 6.81
N ARG A 46 1.95 -3.09 7.88
CA ARG A 46 0.70 -2.37 8.23
C ARG A 46 0.92 -0.88 8.49
N VAL A 47 2.01 -0.51 9.17
CA VAL A 47 2.34 0.90 9.44
C VAL A 47 2.70 1.63 8.13
N GLU A 48 3.42 0.98 7.24
CA GLU A 48 3.74 1.50 5.91
C GLU A 48 2.47 1.71 5.07
N GLY A 49 1.61 0.69 4.98
CA GLY A 49 0.33 0.78 4.27
C GLY A 49 -0.60 1.85 4.84
N ALA A 50 -0.67 1.98 6.17
CA ALA A 50 -1.39 3.07 6.82
C ALA A 50 -0.80 4.45 6.48
N THR A 51 0.53 4.56 6.41
CA THR A 51 1.21 5.81 6.03
C THR A 51 0.90 6.18 4.58
N PHE A 52 0.95 5.24 3.64
CA PHE A 52 0.57 5.48 2.25
C PHE A 52 -0.90 5.90 2.11
N LEU A 53 -1.80 5.22 2.83
CA LEU A 53 -3.21 5.60 2.88
C LEU A 53 -3.41 7.01 3.43
N LEU A 54 -2.75 7.35 4.53
CA LEU A 54 -2.84 8.68 5.13
C LEU A 54 -2.31 9.76 4.19
N VAL A 55 -1.16 9.54 3.54
CA VAL A 55 -0.60 10.48 2.56
C VAL A 55 -1.56 10.66 1.38
N ALA A 56 -2.13 9.58 0.87
CA ALA A 56 -3.11 9.65 -0.22
C ALA A 56 -4.39 10.41 0.21
N LEU A 57 -4.89 10.15 1.42
CA LEU A 57 -6.12 10.77 1.95
C LEU A 57 -5.93 12.24 2.32
N VAL A 58 -4.81 12.61 2.94
CA VAL A 58 -4.45 14.00 3.21
C VAL A 58 -4.25 14.76 1.90
N GLY A 59 -3.61 14.14 0.91
CA GLY A 59 -3.53 14.67 -0.44
C GLY A 59 -4.89 14.86 -1.12
N LEU A 60 -5.89 14.02 -0.81
CA LEU A 60 -7.27 14.13 -1.30
C LEU A 60 -8.04 15.25 -0.58
N ARG A 61 -7.81 15.44 0.71
CA ARG A 61 -8.43 16.51 1.51
C ARG A 61 -8.06 17.90 0.99
N GLY A 62 -6.86 18.05 0.44
CA GLY A 62 -6.42 19.27 -0.27
C GLY A 62 -7.07 19.48 -1.65
N ARG A 63 -7.72 18.45 -2.21
CA ARG A 63 -8.41 18.48 -3.52
C ARG A 63 -9.92 18.70 -3.42
N CYS A 64 -10.53 18.59 -2.25
CA CYS A 64 -11.94 19.00 -2.04
C CYS A 64 -12.22 20.51 -2.29
N GLY A 65 -11.30 21.24 -2.95
CA GLY A 65 -11.48 22.57 -3.52
C GLY A 65 -11.50 22.63 -5.04
N GLY A 66 -11.56 21.52 -5.78
CA GLY A 66 -11.73 21.57 -7.24
C GLY A 66 -11.49 20.22 -7.88
N ASP A 67 -12.55 19.69 -8.49
CA ASP A 67 -12.58 18.96 -9.76
C ASP A 67 -14.09 18.71 -10.04
N ASP A 68 -14.84 19.80 -10.23
CA ASP A 68 -15.84 19.84 -11.29
C ASP A 68 -15.05 20.01 -12.60
N ASP A 69 -15.57 19.54 -13.73
CA ASP A 69 -15.00 19.62 -15.09
C ASP A 69 -14.28 18.35 -15.59
N GLU A 70 -15.06 17.32 -15.89
CA GLU A 70 -14.86 16.50 -17.10
C GLU A 70 -16.25 16.23 -17.72
N ASP A 71 -16.70 17.12 -18.61
CA ASP A 71 -17.72 16.86 -19.63
C ASP A 71 -17.58 17.91 -20.77
N GLU A 72 -16.71 17.65 -21.76
CA GLU A 72 -16.82 18.18 -23.14
C GLU A 72 -16.45 17.09 -24.15
#